data_AF-A0A258QPT2-F1
#
_entry.id   AF-A0A258QPT2-F1
#
_cell.length_a   1.000
_cell.length_b   1.000
_cell.length_c   1.000
_cell.angle_alpha   90.00
_cell.angle_beta   90.00
_cell.angle_gamma   90.00
#
_symmetry.space_group_name_H-M   'P 1'
#
loop_
_entity.id
_entity.type
_entity.pdbx_description
1 polymer ?
#
loop_
_entity_poly.entity_id
_entity_poly.type
_entity_poly.pdbx_seq_one_letter_code
_entity_poly.pdbx_strand_id
1 'polypeptide(L)'
;MLRKTAVAVSAALFTLSLAACNSSSDTTASNPAPVPGSTVGVTSSADNLKTLTPIKHVVVIYNENVSFDHYFGTYPKASNPKAEPAFTAAPGTPAVNNLVTPNPAPANDLQTDNGNYTNTKNGKDAANPYRLDRSQAATADQNHAYTAEQMAYDNGLADLFPLYTGKGTAGGADEFGTKGQVMGYFDGNTVTALWNYAQNYAMSDAAFTDTYGPSTPGALEVVAGQTNGMQIIQTSKKPFTTAAYSYYINDGVGGFTMINDVDP
;
A
#
# COMPACT_ATOMS: atom_id res chain seq x y z
N MET A 1 -19.38 25.02 33.77
CA MET A 1 -19.69 24.56 32.40
C MET A 1 -18.41 23.95 31.82
N LEU A 2 -18.20 22.66 32.05
CA LEU A 2 -17.07 21.90 31.49
C LEU A 2 -17.63 21.01 30.36
N ARG A 3 -17.15 21.20 29.13
CA ARG A 3 -17.37 20.23 28.04
C ARG A 3 -16.16 19.31 28.00
N LYS A 4 -16.36 18.07 28.45
CA LYS A 4 -15.43 16.95 28.26
C LYS A 4 -15.50 16.52 26.80
N THR A 5 -14.40 16.62 26.06
CA THR A 5 -14.23 15.95 24.77
C THR A 5 -13.56 14.60 25.02
N ALA A 6 -14.31 13.53 24.77
CA ALA A 6 -13.79 12.17 24.79
C ALA A 6 -12.98 11.94 23.51
N VAL A 7 -11.71 11.60 23.65
CA VAL A 7 -10.88 11.06 22.56
C VAL A 7 -11.28 9.59 22.42
N ALA A 8 -11.96 9.26 21.33
CA ALA A 8 -12.25 7.88 20.97
C ALA A 8 -10.97 7.27 20.38
N VAL A 9 -10.29 6.44 21.18
CA VAL A 9 -9.24 5.54 20.69
C VAL A 9 -9.95 4.33 20.09
N SER A 10 -10.05 4.29 18.76
CA SER A 10 -10.53 3.10 18.05
C SER A 10 -9.41 2.07 18.00
N ALA A 11 -9.30 1.26 19.05
CA ALA A 11 -8.55 0.01 19.00
C ALA A 11 -9.45 -1.05 18.33
N ALA A 12 -9.35 -1.21 17.02
CA ALA A 12 -9.98 -2.31 16.31
C ALA A 12 -9.19 -3.59 16.60
N LEU A 13 -9.64 -4.37 17.58
CA LEU A 13 -9.25 -5.76 17.76
C LEU A 13 -9.85 -6.57 16.61
N PHE A 14 -9.06 -6.86 15.58
CA PHE A 14 -9.40 -7.87 14.57
C PHE A 14 -9.27 -9.26 15.19
N THR A 15 -10.36 -9.78 15.75
CA THR A 15 -10.50 -11.23 15.95
C THR A 15 -10.85 -11.85 14.60
N LEU A 16 -9.86 -12.45 13.94
CA LEU A 16 -10.06 -13.21 12.72
C LEU A 16 -10.76 -14.54 13.07
N SER A 17 -12.09 -14.51 13.19
CA SER A 17 -12.89 -15.74 13.21
C SER A 17 -12.97 -16.25 11.77
N LEU A 18 -12.18 -17.28 11.44
CA LEU A 18 -12.36 -18.06 10.22
C LEU A 18 -13.73 -18.77 10.31
N ALA A 19 -14.79 -18.10 9.88
CA ALA A 19 -16.06 -18.74 9.60
C ALA A 19 -15.88 -19.49 8.27
N ALA A 20 -15.59 -20.78 8.35
CA ALA A 20 -15.66 -21.66 7.18
C ALA A 20 -17.12 -21.64 6.67
N CYS A 21 -17.36 -21.07 5.49
CA CYS A 21 -18.62 -21.22 4.78
C CYS A 21 -18.73 -22.68 4.32
N ASN A 22 -19.22 -23.55 5.19
CA ASN A 22 -19.57 -24.91 4.82
C ASN A 22 -20.97 -24.87 4.17
N SER A 23 -21.02 -24.57 2.88
CA SER A 23 -22.21 -24.80 2.07
C SER A 23 -22.37 -26.31 1.88
N SER A 24 -22.93 -26.98 2.87
CA SER A 24 -23.37 -28.36 2.75
C SER A 24 -24.85 -28.41 3.08
N SER A 25 -25.66 -28.26 2.02
CA SER A 25 -27.03 -28.70 1.99
C SER A 25 -27.05 -30.22 2.10
N ASP A 26 -26.88 -30.76 3.31
CA ASP A 26 -27.30 -32.13 3.60
C ASP A 26 -27.67 -32.27 5.07
N THR A 27 -28.97 -32.24 5.31
CA THR A 27 -29.56 -32.64 6.58
C THR A 27 -29.37 -34.14 6.77
N THR A 28 -28.94 -34.54 7.97
CA THR A 28 -28.84 -35.91 8.52
C THR A 28 -27.45 -36.57 8.51
N ALA A 29 -26.58 -36.14 9.43
CA ALA A 29 -25.58 -37.05 10.00
C ALA A 29 -25.51 -36.85 11.52
N SER A 30 -26.01 -37.84 12.25
CA SER A 30 -25.83 -37.98 13.69
C SER A 30 -24.34 -38.00 14.02
N ASN A 31 -23.86 -37.02 14.78
CA ASN A 31 -22.46 -36.97 15.23
C ASN A 31 -22.28 -38.00 16.37
N PRO A 32 -21.51 -39.09 16.21
CA PRO A 32 -21.24 -39.99 17.32
C PRO A 32 -20.32 -39.31 18.33
N ALA A 33 -20.50 -39.64 19.62
CA ALA A 33 -19.70 -39.07 20.70
C ALA A 33 -18.20 -39.39 20.52
N PRO A 34 -17.27 -38.48 20.90
CA PRO A 34 -15.84 -38.70 20.72
C PRO A 34 -15.36 -39.87 21.58
N VAL A 35 -14.69 -40.86 20.97
CA VAL A 35 -14.02 -41.95 21.69
C VAL A 35 -12.72 -41.42 22.31
N PRO A 36 -12.51 -41.51 23.64
CA PRO A 36 -11.26 -41.12 24.27
C PRO A 36 -10.09 -41.97 23.74
N GLY A 37 -9.07 -41.33 23.18
CA GLY A 37 -7.86 -41.99 22.65
C GLY A 37 -7.77 -42.11 21.13
N SER A 38 -8.77 -41.63 20.38
CA SER A 38 -8.69 -41.56 18.91
C SER A 38 -8.02 -40.27 18.46
N THR A 39 -6.71 -40.32 18.17
CA THR A 39 -6.00 -39.26 17.45
C THR A 39 -6.27 -39.37 15.95
N VAL A 40 -7.54 -39.36 15.53
CA VAL A 40 -7.83 -39.01 14.13
C VAL A 40 -7.45 -37.55 14.01
N GLY A 41 -6.19 -37.31 13.63
CA GLY A 41 -5.73 -35.99 13.26
C GLY A 41 -6.73 -35.48 12.24
N VAL A 42 -7.44 -34.41 12.59
CA VAL A 42 -8.37 -33.76 11.69
C VAL A 42 -7.49 -33.13 10.62
N THR A 43 -7.15 -33.91 9.59
CA THR A 43 -6.54 -33.39 8.36
C THR A 43 -7.55 -32.41 7.80
N SER A 44 -7.14 -31.16 7.65
CA SER A 44 -8.02 -30.16 7.06
C SER A 44 -8.37 -30.59 5.63
N SER A 45 -9.54 -30.22 5.12
CA SER A 45 -9.90 -30.53 3.73
C SER A 45 -8.87 -29.97 2.74
N ALA A 46 -8.22 -28.86 3.09
CA ALA A 46 -7.15 -28.25 2.32
C ALA A 46 -5.89 -29.12 2.20
N ASP A 47 -5.57 -29.94 3.22
CA ASP A 47 -4.39 -30.84 3.18
C ASP A 47 -4.51 -31.89 2.07
N ASN A 48 -5.75 -32.23 1.69
CA ASN A 48 -6.04 -33.20 0.65
C ASN A 48 -5.98 -32.61 -0.78
N LEU A 49 -5.89 -31.28 -0.93
CA LEU A 49 -5.79 -30.64 -2.24
C LEU A 49 -4.42 -30.91 -2.88
N LYS A 50 -4.40 -31.29 -4.16
CA LYS A 50 -3.16 -31.41 -4.93
C LYS A 50 -2.70 -30.01 -5.36
N THR A 51 -1.47 -29.65 -5.00
CA THR A 51 -0.83 -28.35 -5.30
C THR A 51 0.51 -28.59 -5.97
N LEU A 52 0.95 -27.67 -6.84
CA LEU A 52 2.26 -27.76 -7.51
C LEU A 52 3.44 -27.56 -6.55
N THR A 53 3.22 -26.78 -5.49
CA THR A 53 4.19 -26.54 -4.42
C THR A 53 3.68 -27.14 -3.11
N PRO A 54 4.52 -27.22 -2.07
CA PRO A 54 4.08 -27.63 -0.73
C PRO A 54 3.05 -26.67 -0.09
N ILE A 55 2.82 -25.48 -0.65
CA ILE A 55 1.91 -24.48 -0.08
C ILE A 55 0.46 -24.93 -0.27
N LYS A 56 -0.26 -25.11 0.84
CA LYS A 56 -1.70 -25.44 0.87
C LYS A 56 -2.61 -24.24 1.09
N HIS A 57 -2.08 -23.21 1.75
CA HIS A 57 -2.82 -22.02 2.12
C HIS A 57 -2.02 -20.79 1.70
N VAL A 58 -2.68 -19.89 0.99
CA VAL A 58 -2.15 -18.56 0.70
C VAL A 58 -3.06 -17.57 1.41
N VAL A 59 -2.46 -16.73 2.25
CA VAL A 59 -3.15 -15.60 2.90
C VAL A 59 -2.58 -14.34 2.27
N VAL A 60 -3.44 -13.59 1.59
CA VAL A 60 -3.07 -12.31 0.98
C VAL A 60 -3.49 -11.20 1.93
N ILE A 61 -2.51 -10.51 2.52
CA ILE A 61 -2.73 -9.29 3.32
C ILE A 61 -2.51 -8.11 2.37
N TYR A 62 -3.60 -7.54 1.88
CA TYR A 62 -3.58 -6.44 0.93
C TYR A 62 -3.64 -5.10 1.67
N ASN A 63 -2.48 -4.44 1.78
CA ASN A 63 -2.35 -3.14 2.42
C ASN A 63 -2.71 -2.00 1.44
N GLU A 64 -2.77 -0.77 1.95
CA GLU A 64 -3.33 0.38 1.25
C GLU A 64 -2.30 1.53 1.13
N ASN A 65 -2.35 2.26 0.01
CA ASN A 65 -1.81 3.61 -0.22
C ASN A 65 -0.34 3.91 0.16
N VAL A 66 0.59 2.95 0.06
CA VAL A 66 2.00 3.18 0.43
C VAL A 66 2.98 2.65 -0.62
N SER A 67 3.93 3.50 -1.03
CA SER A 67 5.01 3.12 -1.95
C SER A 67 6.15 2.36 -1.25
N PHE A 68 6.95 1.64 -2.04
CA PHE A 68 8.11 0.91 -1.51
C PHE A 68 9.10 1.83 -0.78
N ASP A 69 9.52 2.94 -1.39
CA ASP A 69 10.47 3.87 -0.77
C ASP A 69 9.93 4.55 0.49
N HIS A 70 8.61 4.68 0.64
CA HIS A 70 8.01 5.22 1.87
C HIS A 70 8.22 4.29 3.08
N TYR A 71 8.25 2.97 2.88
CA TYR A 71 8.51 2.02 3.97
C TYR A 71 9.92 1.46 4.00
N PHE A 72 10.61 1.38 2.86
CA PHE A 72 11.89 0.70 2.72
C PHE A 72 12.97 1.55 2.03
N GLY A 73 12.73 2.86 1.87
CA GLY A 73 13.64 3.79 1.19
C GLY A 73 15.06 3.81 1.75
N THR A 74 15.20 3.53 3.04
CA THR A 74 16.50 3.46 3.72
C THR A 74 16.83 2.06 4.24
N TYR A 75 16.01 1.05 3.96
CA TYR A 75 16.29 -0.32 4.43
C TYR A 75 17.68 -0.79 3.94
N PRO A 76 18.49 -1.46 4.79
CA PRO A 76 18.22 -1.83 6.19
C PRO A 76 18.88 -0.88 7.21
N LYS A 77 19.07 0.40 6.87
CA LYS A 77 19.71 1.41 7.74
C LYS A 77 18.67 2.30 8.41
N ALA A 78 18.49 2.13 9.72
CA ALA A 78 17.63 2.99 10.53
C ALA A 78 18.44 4.03 11.31
N SER A 79 17.79 5.14 11.66
CA SER A 79 18.43 6.26 12.37
C SER A 79 18.74 5.95 13.84
N ASN A 80 17.93 5.11 14.48
CA ASN A 80 18.06 4.66 15.87
C ASN A 80 18.17 5.79 16.92
N PRO A 81 17.27 6.79 16.92
CA PRO A 81 17.24 7.77 18.00
C PRO A 81 16.89 7.09 19.33
N LYS A 82 17.48 7.60 20.42
CA LYS A 82 17.49 6.95 21.76
C LYS A 82 16.10 6.55 22.30
N ALA A 83 15.03 7.24 21.89
CA ALA A 83 13.68 7.04 22.41
C ALA A 83 12.75 6.23 21.48
N GLU A 84 13.28 5.69 20.38
CA GLU A 84 12.51 4.88 19.43
C GLU A 84 12.98 3.42 19.42
N PRO A 85 12.15 2.47 18.93
CA PRO A 85 12.58 1.09 18.72
C PRO A 85 13.83 1.06 17.83
N ALA A 86 14.93 0.48 18.32
CA ALA A 86 16.14 0.34 17.53
C ALA A 86 15.99 -0.79 16.51
N PHE A 87 16.59 -0.61 15.33
CA PHE A 87 16.75 -1.63 14.32
C PHE A 87 18.23 -1.75 13.94
N THR A 88 18.73 -2.98 13.88
CA THR A 88 20.08 -3.29 13.40
C THR A 88 19.99 -4.48 12.47
N ALA A 89 20.44 -4.28 11.23
CA ALA A 89 20.43 -5.32 10.21
C ALA A 89 21.31 -6.51 10.61
N ALA A 90 20.87 -7.72 10.32
CA ALA A 90 21.67 -8.92 10.45
C ALA A 90 22.87 -8.87 9.47
N PRO A 91 24.02 -9.45 9.84
CA PRO A 91 25.15 -9.59 8.92
C PRO A 91 24.72 -10.30 7.63
N GLY A 92 25.15 -9.77 6.48
CA GLY A 92 24.82 -10.33 5.18
C GLY A 92 23.41 -9.99 4.67
N THR A 93 22.70 -9.06 5.30
CA THR A 93 21.43 -8.53 4.76
C THR A 93 21.65 -8.04 3.32
N PRO A 94 20.88 -8.54 2.34
CA PRO A 94 21.00 -8.10 0.95
C PRO A 94 20.73 -6.60 0.78
N ALA A 95 21.42 -5.98 -0.17
CA ALA A 95 21.06 -4.65 -0.65
C ALA A 95 19.74 -4.70 -1.42
N VAL A 96 19.01 -3.58 -1.43
CA VAL A 96 17.72 -3.43 -2.13
C VAL A 96 17.77 -2.16 -2.98
N ASN A 97 16.99 -2.13 -4.06
CA ASN A 97 16.85 -0.94 -4.89
C ASN A 97 15.98 0.11 -4.19
N ASN A 98 16.60 1.15 -3.63
CA ASN A 98 15.93 2.19 -2.84
C ASN A 98 16.71 3.51 -2.83
N LEU A 99 16.32 4.46 -1.98
CA LEU A 99 16.97 5.78 -1.87
C LEU A 99 18.46 5.73 -1.48
N VAL A 100 18.91 4.70 -0.74
CA VAL A 100 20.31 4.58 -0.28
C VAL A 100 21.19 3.74 -1.20
N THR A 101 20.61 2.76 -1.89
CA THR A 101 21.30 1.87 -2.83
C THR A 101 20.51 1.70 -4.14
N PRO A 102 20.26 2.80 -4.89
CA PRO A 102 19.47 2.74 -6.11
C PRO A 102 20.15 1.94 -7.22
N ASN A 103 19.36 1.22 -8.01
CA ASN A 103 19.80 0.37 -9.11
C ASN A 103 18.88 0.49 -10.35
N PRO A 104 19.38 0.94 -11.52
CA PRO A 104 20.74 1.42 -11.74
C PRO A 104 21.04 2.64 -10.89
N ALA A 105 22.30 2.80 -10.49
CA ALA A 105 22.72 3.98 -9.76
C ALA A 105 22.46 5.23 -10.65
N PRO A 106 21.66 6.20 -10.18
CA PRO A 106 21.42 7.44 -10.89
C PRO A 106 22.69 8.31 -10.90
N ALA A 107 22.66 9.38 -11.70
CA ALA A 107 23.75 10.35 -11.71
C ALA A 107 23.88 11.10 -10.36
N ASN A 108 22.78 11.23 -9.62
CA ASN A 108 22.67 12.06 -8.42
C ASN A 108 22.22 11.25 -7.21
N ASP A 109 22.64 11.61 -6.00
CA ASP A 109 22.19 10.97 -4.76
C ASP A 109 20.69 11.26 -4.52
N LEU A 110 19.86 10.22 -4.47
CA LEU A 110 18.41 10.37 -4.32
C LEU A 110 18.00 11.01 -2.99
N GLN A 111 18.82 10.97 -1.94
CA GLN A 111 18.49 11.58 -0.64
C GLN A 111 18.84 13.06 -0.55
N THR A 112 19.85 13.52 -1.29
CA THR A 112 20.36 14.90 -1.15
C THR A 112 20.32 15.72 -2.43
N ASP A 113 20.17 15.09 -3.58
CA ASP A 113 20.15 15.71 -4.90
C ASP A 113 19.06 15.07 -5.78
N ASN A 114 17.84 15.06 -5.25
CA ASN A 114 16.68 14.47 -5.90
C ASN A 114 16.06 15.42 -6.94
N GLY A 115 15.55 14.87 -8.05
CA GLY A 115 14.81 15.61 -9.06
C GLY A 115 13.61 16.39 -8.47
N ASN A 116 12.92 15.81 -7.48
CA ASN A 116 11.79 16.48 -6.83
C ASN A 116 12.18 17.75 -6.07
N TYR A 117 13.43 17.86 -5.61
CA TYR A 117 13.94 19.08 -4.99
C TYR A 117 14.40 20.11 -6.03
N THR A 118 15.06 19.65 -7.09
CA THR A 118 15.70 20.53 -8.09
C THR A 118 14.76 20.99 -9.20
N ASN A 119 13.67 20.27 -9.47
CA ASN A 119 12.68 20.67 -10.46
C ASN A 119 11.84 21.87 -9.96
N THR A 120 12.07 23.02 -10.59
CA THR A 120 11.47 24.30 -10.19
C THR A 120 9.94 24.32 -10.29
N LYS A 121 9.30 23.39 -11.01
CA LYS A 121 7.84 23.28 -11.06
C LYS A 121 7.23 22.86 -9.72
N ASN A 122 7.98 22.17 -8.85
CA ASN A 122 7.53 21.85 -7.48
C ASN A 122 7.50 23.11 -6.58
N GLY A 123 8.21 24.18 -6.97
CA GLY A 123 8.15 25.47 -6.30
C GLY A 123 8.47 25.39 -4.81
N LYS A 124 7.60 25.97 -3.98
CA LYS A 124 7.78 26.01 -2.52
C LYS A 124 7.63 24.65 -1.83
N ASP A 125 7.03 23.67 -2.52
CA ASP A 125 6.77 22.34 -1.99
C ASP A 125 7.87 21.35 -2.39
N ALA A 126 8.90 21.80 -3.11
CA ALA A 126 10.05 21.00 -3.50
C ALA A 126 10.81 20.50 -2.25
N ALA A 127 11.05 19.20 -2.19
CA ALA A 127 11.73 18.55 -1.06
C ALA A 127 12.61 17.40 -1.55
N ASN A 128 13.77 17.22 -0.91
CA ASN A 128 14.49 15.95 -0.96
C ASN A 128 13.78 14.92 -0.09
N PRO A 129 13.95 13.60 -0.32
CA PRO A 129 13.44 12.60 0.59
C PRO A 129 13.95 12.80 2.02
N TYR A 130 13.05 12.71 2.99
CA TYR A 130 13.38 12.96 4.39
C TYR A 130 12.68 11.98 5.32
N ARG A 131 13.32 11.71 6.46
CA ARG A 131 12.77 10.81 7.46
C ARG A 131 11.56 11.44 8.15
N LEU A 132 10.45 10.72 8.16
CA LEU A 132 9.31 10.97 9.03
C LEU A 132 9.56 10.37 10.41
N ASP A 133 9.42 11.20 11.44
CA ASP A 133 9.54 10.76 12.82
C ASP A 133 8.41 9.80 13.20
N ARG A 134 8.63 8.92 14.19
CA ARG A 134 7.58 8.02 14.68
C ARG A 134 6.34 8.77 15.19
N SER A 135 6.51 9.98 15.72
CA SER A 135 5.41 10.87 16.13
C SER A 135 4.61 11.45 14.95
N GLN A 136 5.15 11.36 13.74
CA GLN A 136 4.56 11.79 12.48
C GLN A 136 3.88 10.64 11.71
N ALA A 137 3.62 9.51 12.36
CA ALA A 137 3.02 8.32 11.74
C ALA A 137 1.64 8.58 11.09
N ALA A 138 0.92 9.62 11.51
CA ALA A 138 -0.34 10.04 10.90
C ALA A 138 -0.08 11.07 9.78
N THR A 139 0.21 10.58 8.59
CA THR A 139 0.43 11.38 7.38
C THR A 139 -0.89 11.77 6.73
N ALA A 140 -0.87 12.77 5.84
CA ALA A 140 -1.98 12.99 4.93
C ALA A 140 -2.01 11.90 3.85
N ASP A 141 -3.21 11.60 3.39
CA ASP A 141 -3.41 10.75 2.22
C ASP A 141 -3.03 11.51 0.94
N GLN A 142 -1.93 11.06 0.33
CA GLN A 142 -1.39 11.65 -0.89
C GLN A 142 -2.36 11.40 -2.05
N ASN A 143 -2.37 12.28 -3.04
CA ASN A 143 -3.19 12.09 -4.23
C ASN A 143 -2.63 10.95 -5.09
N HIS A 144 -3.37 9.85 -5.16
CA HIS A 144 -3.02 8.62 -5.87
C HIS A 144 -4.00 8.36 -7.04
N ALA A 145 -4.53 9.43 -7.66
CA ALA A 145 -5.37 9.31 -8.84
C ALA A 145 -4.54 8.99 -10.09
N TYR A 146 -5.09 8.17 -10.99
CA TYR A 146 -4.42 7.68 -12.22
C TYR A 146 -3.67 8.75 -13.01
N THR A 147 -4.31 9.88 -13.30
CA THR A 147 -3.68 10.97 -14.05
C THR A 147 -2.63 11.72 -13.23
N ALA A 148 -2.84 11.87 -11.92
CA ALA A 148 -1.90 12.57 -11.07
C ALA A 148 -0.57 11.82 -10.94
N GLU A 149 -0.64 10.49 -10.78
CA GLU A 149 0.56 9.65 -10.73
C GLU A 149 1.32 9.67 -12.06
N GLN A 150 0.63 9.54 -13.20
CA GLN A 150 1.28 9.67 -14.51
C GLN A 150 2.02 11.01 -14.68
N MET A 151 1.39 12.10 -14.24
CA MET A 151 2.00 13.43 -14.33
C MET A 151 3.19 13.58 -13.37
N ALA A 152 3.17 12.95 -12.20
CA ALA A 152 4.29 12.94 -11.26
C ALA A 152 5.52 12.19 -11.79
N TYR A 153 5.29 11.10 -12.53
CA TYR A 153 6.37 10.35 -13.18
C TYR A 153 7.03 11.11 -14.33
N ASP A 154 6.41 12.17 -14.87
CA ASP A 154 6.93 13.08 -15.91
C ASP A 154 7.80 12.38 -16.98
N ASN A 155 7.18 11.48 -17.75
CA ASN A 155 7.87 10.71 -18.82
C ASN A 155 9.09 9.90 -18.34
N GLY A 156 9.08 9.45 -17.08
CA GLY A 156 10.13 8.66 -16.46
C GLY A 156 11.18 9.47 -15.70
N LEU A 157 11.07 10.81 -15.65
CA LEU A 157 11.95 11.65 -14.84
C LEU A 157 11.68 11.53 -13.34
N ALA A 158 10.44 11.21 -12.96
CA ALA A 158 10.02 10.95 -11.58
C ALA A 158 10.33 12.12 -10.61
N ASP A 159 10.09 13.35 -11.05
CA ASP A 159 10.56 14.57 -10.39
C ASP A 159 9.45 15.60 -10.09
N LEU A 160 8.16 15.24 -10.21
CA LEU A 160 7.01 16.13 -9.97
C LEU A 160 6.01 15.61 -8.93
N PHE A 161 6.43 14.77 -8.01
CA PHE A 161 5.56 14.22 -6.96
C PHE A 161 4.97 15.30 -6.05
N PRO A 162 5.74 16.27 -5.49
CA PRO A 162 5.16 17.35 -4.69
C PRO A 162 4.08 18.15 -5.44
N LEU A 163 4.23 18.35 -6.74
CA LEU A 163 3.26 19.09 -7.54
C LEU A 163 1.93 18.34 -7.72
N TYR A 164 1.99 17.08 -8.17
CA TYR A 164 0.82 16.34 -8.65
C TYR A 164 0.20 15.41 -7.62
N THR A 165 1.01 14.75 -6.79
CA THR A 165 0.54 13.76 -5.80
C THR A 165 0.60 14.29 -4.37
N GLY A 166 1.40 15.31 -4.10
CA GLY A 166 1.62 15.83 -2.75
C GLY A 166 0.40 16.45 -2.06
N LYS A 167 0.21 16.07 -0.79
CA LYS A 167 -0.66 16.69 0.22
C LYS A 167 0.04 16.70 1.57
N GLY A 168 -0.21 17.74 2.38
CA GLY A 168 0.37 17.86 3.72
C GLY A 168 -0.65 17.60 4.83
N THR A 169 -0.17 17.16 6.00
CA THR A 169 -1.01 17.03 7.20
C THR A 169 -1.38 18.41 7.71
N ALA A 170 -2.68 18.68 7.85
CA ALA A 170 -3.17 19.97 8.33
C ALA A 170 -2.61 20.30 9.73
N GLY A 171 -2.03 21.50 9.87
CA GLY A 171 -1.38 21.92 11.12
C GLY A 171 0.02 21.35 11.35
N GLY A 172 0.56 20.58 10.40
CA GLY A 172 1.95 20.15 10.39
C GLY A 172 2.92 21.32 10.16
N ALA A 173 4.13 21.19 10.69
CA ALA A 173 5.23 22.10 10.41
C ALA A 173 6.06 21.62 9.22
N ASP A 174 6.83 22.53 8.63
CA ASP A 174 7.80 22.25 7.56
C ASP A 174 7.23 21.39 6.42
N GLU A 175 8.02 20.53 5.80
CA GLU A 175 7.58 19.71 4.66
C GLU A 175 6.36 18.85 5.02
N PHE A 176 6.25 18.38 6.27
CA PHE A 176 5.14 17.55 6.77
C PHE A 176 3.78 18.26 6.68
N GLY A 177 3.76 19.59 6.80
CA GLY A 177 2.56 20.42 6.66
C GLY A 177 2.24 20.85 5.22
N THR A 178 3.07 20.48 4.25
CA THR A 178 2.99 20.95 2.86
C THR A 178 2.86 19.78 1.89
N LYS A 179 2.79 20.07 0.58
CA LYS A 179 2.78 18.98 -0.41
C LYS A 179 4.12 18.23 -0.48
N GLY A 180 5.19 18.80 0.10
CA GLY A 180 6.47 18.13 0.26
C GLY A 180 6.39 16.85 1.11
N GLN A 181 5.31 16.64 1.89
CA GLN A 181 5.12 15.44 2.69
C GLN A 181 5.17 14.13 1.88
N VAL A 182 4.85 14.16 0.59
CA VAL A 182 4.98 13.00 -0.31
C VAL A 182 6.42 12.48 -0.41
N MET A 183 7.42 13.32 -0.10
CA MET A 183 8.83 12.94 -0.08
C MET A 183 9.26 12.31 1.26
N GLY A 184 8.36 12.22 2.23
CA GLY A 184 8.64 11.60 3.52
C GLY A 184 8.79 10.08 3.40
N TYR A 185 9.73 9.49 4.12
CA TYR A 185 9.88 8.03 4.28
C TYR A 185 9.97 7.64 5.76
N PHE A 186 9.54 6.42 6.09
CA PHE A 186 9.80 5.78 7.37
C PHE A 186 11.04 4.89 7.30
N ASP A 187 11.64 4.65 8.46
CA ASP A 187 12.68 3.65 8.65
C ASP A 187 12.25 2.58 9.67
N GLY A 188 13.16 1.65 9.97
CA GLY A 188 12.92 0.55 10.91
C GLY A 188 12.57 0.98 12.34
N ASN A 189 12.72 2.26 12.68
CA ASN A 189 12.29 2.77 13.98
C ASN A 189 10.77 3.05 14.03
N THR A 190 10.12 3.28 12.88
CA THR A 190 8.66 3.43 12.78
C THR A 190 8.00 2.14 12.29
N VAL A 191 8.38 1.64 11.10
CA VAL A 191 7.83 0.42 10.48
C VAL A 191 8.57 -0.84 10.90
N THR A 192 8.89 -0.92 12.19
CA THR A 192 9.75 -1.94 12.80
C THR A 192 9.30 -3.38 12.48
N ALA A 193 7.99 -3.64 12.47
CA ALA A 193 7.47 -4.97 12.14
C ALA A 193 7.77 -5.36 10.68
N LEU A 194 7.56 -4.46 9.73
CA LEU A 194 7.81 -4.72 8.30
C LEU A 194 9.29 -4.97 8.02
N TRP A 195 10.19 -4.18 8.61
CA TRP A 195 11.63 -4.39 8.47
C TRP A 195 12.09 -5.71 9.10
N ASN A 196 11.52 -6.09 10.25
CA ASN A 196 11.79 -7.40 10.84
C ASN A 196 11.23 -8.55 9.99
N TYR A 197 10.09 -8.38 9.31
CA TYR A 197 9.64 -9.38 8.35
C TYR A 197 10.62 -9.50 7.18
N ALA A 198 11.14 -8.39 6.63
CA ALA A 198 12.15 -8.44 5.58
C ALA A 198 13.47 -9.11 6.03
N GLN A 199 13.82 -9.03 7.32
CA GLN A 199 15.00 -9.70 7.89
C GLN A 199 14.82 -11.22 8.07
N ASN A 200 13.58 -11.70 8.22
CA ASN A 200 13.29 -13.10 8.56
C ASN A 200 12.58 -13.89 7.45
N TYR A 201 12.06 -13.18 6.44
CA TYR A 201 11.31 -13.74 5.32
C TYR A 201 11.85 -13.17 4.00
N ALA A 202 11.04 -13.25 2.95
CA ALA A 202 11.37 -12.67 1.65
C ALA A 202 10.73 -11.30 1.49
N MET A 203 11.40 -10.44 0.74
CA MET A 203 10.89 -9.15 0.28
C MET A 203 11.25 -8.99 -1.20
N SER A 204 10.36 -8.37 -1.97
CA SER A 204 10.62 -7.95 -3.35
C SER A 204 10.76 -6.44 -3.39
N ASP A 205 11.84 -5.94 -4.00
CA ASP A 205 12.10 -4.52 -4.29
C ASP A 205 11.77 -4.16 -5.76
N ALA A 206 11.14 -5.09 -6.47
CA ALA A 206 10.74 -4.95 -7.87
C ALA A 206 9.31 -5.49 -8.09
N ALA A 207 8.39 -5.11 -7.20
CA ALA A 207 6.96 -5.39 -7.32
C ALA A 207 6.20 -4.09 -7.59
N PHE A 208 5.54 -4.01 -8.74
CA PHE A 208 4.82 -2.82 -9.21
C PHE A 208 3.33 -3.13 -9.30
N THR A 209 2.49 -2.10 -9.19
CA THR A 209 1.09 -2.22 -9.57
C THR A 209 0.99 -2.37 -11.09
N ASP A 210 -0.01 -3.12 -11.56
CA ASP A 210 -0.23 -3.32 -13.01
C ASP A 210 -0.68 -2.04 -13.74
N THR A 211 -1.23 -1.08 -12.98
CA THR A 211 -1.69 0.22 -13.48
C THR A 211 -1.42 1.32 -12.44
N TYR A 212 -1.45 2.57 -12.90
CA TYR A 212 -1.54 3.73 -12.02
C TYR A 212 -2.92 3.82 -11.37
N GLY A 213 -3.02 4.65 -10.34
CA GLY A 213 -4.29 5.05 -9.77
C GLY A 213 -4.64 4.33 -8.47
N PRO A 214 -5.90 4.47 -8.05
CA PRO A 214 -6.27 4.25 -6.66
C PRO A 214 -6.65 2.80 -6.34
N SER A 215 -7.26 2.62 -5.18
CA SER A 215 -7.53 1.31 -4.57
C SER A 215 -8.49 0.45 -5.39
N THR A 216 -9.52 1.02 -6.04
CA THR A 216 -10.48 0.21 -6.82
C THR A 216 -9.83 -0.49 -8.03
N PRO A 217 -9.07 0.21 -8.90
CA PRO A 217 -8.25 -0.46 -9.91
C PRO A 217 -7.30 -1.51 -9.31
N GLY A 218 -6.55 -1.17 -8.24
CA GLY A 218 -5.60 -2.10 -7.64
C GLY A 218 -6.25 -3.40 -7.12
N ALA A 219 -7.42 -3.29 -6.48
CA ALA A 219 -8.16 -4.45 -5.98
C ALA A 219 -8.65 -5.36 -7.12
N LEU A 220 -9.08 -4.79 -8.25
CA LEU A 220 -9.48 -5.54 -9.44
C LEU A 220 -8.27 -6.24 -10.09
N GLU A 221 -7.15 -5.55 -10.22
CA GLU A 221 -5.92 -6.12 -10.80
C GLU A 221 -5.42 -7.34 -10.02
N VAL A 222 -5.40 -7.27 -8.68
CA VAL A 222 -4.94 -8.42 -7.86
C VAL A 222 -5.76 -9.69 -8.05
N VAL A 223 -7.06 -9.57 -8.34
CA VAL A 223 -7.94 -10.74 -8.48
C VAL A 223 -8.16 -11.15 -9.92
N ALA A 224 -8.14 -10.21 -10.87
CA ALA A 224 -8.52 -10.43 -12.26
C ALA A 224 -7.42 -10.12 -13.29
N GLY A 225 -6.37 -9.39 -12.89
CA GLY A 225 -5.26 -8.97 -13.76
C GLY A 225 -5.66 -8.03 -14.90
N GLN A 226 -6.79 -7.32 -14.77
CA GLN A 226 -7.21 -6.24 -15.66
C GLN A 226 -8.41 -5.44 -15.08
N THR A 227 -8.60 -4.20 -15.56
CA THR A 227 -9.77 -3.33 -15.25
C THR A 227 -10.70 -3.01 -16.44
N ASN A 228 -10.52 -3.70 -17.56
CA ASN A 228 -11.31 -3.61 -18.79
C ASN A 228 -12.70 -4.28 -18.68
N GLY A 229 -13.57 -3.97 -19.65
CA GLY A 229 -14.92 -4.55 -19.72
C GLY A 229 -15.88 -3.93 -18.70
N MET A 230 -15.53 -2.75 -18.16
CA MET A 230 -16.39 -2.01 -17.25
C MET A 230 -17.71 -1.61 -17.94
N GLN A 231 -18.82 -1.80 -17.23
CA GLN A 231 -20.16 -1.38 -17.67
C GLN A 231 -20.80 -0.44 -16.66
N ILE A 232 -21.39 0.65 -17.16
CA ILE A 232 -22.12 1.61 -16.33
C ILE A 232 -23.59 1.17 -16.30
N ILE A 233 -24.01 0.60 -15.17
CA ILE A 233 -25.39 0.11 -15.00
C ILE A 233 -26.31 1.20 -14.43
N GLN A 234 -25.78 2.08 -13.58
CA GLN A 234 -26.54 3.16 -12.94
C GLN A 234 -25.65 4.39 -12.70
N THR A 235 -26.26 5.58 -12.74
CA THR A 235 -25.58 6.86 -12.50
C THR A 235 -26.45 7.77 -11.62
N SER A 236 -25.82 8.38 -10.62
CA SER A 236 -26.42 9.45 -9.80
C SER A 236 -26.30 10.83 -10.46
N LYS A 237 -25.36 11.03 -11.40
CA LYS A 237 -25.14 12.30 -12.10
C LYS A 237 -26.24 12.54 -13.16
N LYS A 238 -26.88 13.71 -13.10
CA LYS A 238 -27.94 14.15 -14.02
C LYS A 238 -27.69 15.59 -14.51
N PRO A 239 -27.57 15.84 -15.83
CA PRO A 239 -27.51 14.84 -16.91
C PRO A 239 -26.23 14.00 -16.84
N PHE A 240 -26.31 12.74 -17.22
CA PHE A 240 -25.13 11.90 -17.39
C PHE A 240 -24.53 12.10 -18.78
N THR A 241 -23.21 12.16 -18.85
CA THR A 241 -22.44 12.16 -20.09
C THR A 241 -21.15 11.38 -19.89
N THR A 242 -20.77 10.60 -20.89
CA THR A 242 -19.48 9.89 -20.95
C THR A 242 -18.31 10.80 -21.33
N ALA A 243 -18.58 12.05 -21.72
CA ALA A 243 -17.56 13.01 -22.12
C ALA A 243 -16.93 13.80 -20.95
N ALA A 244 -17.52 13.73 -19.75
CA ALA A 244 -16.95 14.36 -18.56
C ALA A 244 -15.84 13.47 -17.97
N TYR A 245 -14.87 14.08 -17.27
CA TYR A 245 -13.91 13.33 -16.46
C TYR A 245 -14.64 12.38 -15.52
N SER A 246 -14.30 11.11 -15.62
CA SER A 246 -14.97 9.99 -14.95
C SER A 246 -13.92 9.00 -14.44
N TYR A 247 -14.35 8.02 -13.66
CA TYR A 247 -13.54 6.91 -13.18
C TYR A 247 -13.20 5.86 -14.25
N TYR A 248 -13.36 6.20 -15.54
CA TYR A 248 -13.12 5.31 -16.67
C TYR A 248 -12.58 6.04 -17.90
N ILE A 249 -11.95 5.28 -18.79
CA ILE A 249 -11.53 5.70 -20.13
C ILE A 249 -12.04 4.70 -21.19
N ASN A 250 -12.01 5.08 -22.46
CA ASN A 250 -12.29 4.17 -23.57
C ASN A 250 -11.16 3.11 -23.66
N ASP A 251 -11.53 1.84 -23.77
CA ASP A 251 -10.58 0.71 -23.82
C ASP A 251 -9.97 0.47 -25.22
N GLY A 252 -10.35 1.25 -26.22
CA GLY A 252 -9.90 1.13 -27.61
C GLY A 252 -10.59 0.04 -28.43
N VAL A 253 -11.47 -0.78 -27.81
CA VAL A 253 -12.20 -1.88 -28.46
C VAL A 253 -13.73 -1.77 -28.31
N GLY A 254 -14.21 -0.60 -27.86
CA GLY A 254 -15.63 -0.27 -27.81
C GLY A 254 -16.27 -0.41 -26.42
N GLY A 255 -15.47 -0.65 -25.38
CA GLY A 255 -15.88 -0.65 -23.98
C GLY A 255 -15.15 0.41 -23.15
N PHE A 256 -15.07 0.14 -21.84
CA PHE A 256 -14.44 1.03 -20.87
C PHE A 256 -13.46 0.28 -19.97
N THR A 257 -12.39 0.99 -19.60
CA THR A 257 -11.41 0.60 -18.60
C THR A 257 -11.61 1.44 -17.36
N MET A 258 -11.70 0.82 -16.17
CA MET A 258 -11.75 1.55 -14.91
C MET A 258 -10.36 2.06 -14.53
N ILE A 259 -10.26 3.36 -14.23
CA ILE A 259 -8.99 4.05 -13.92
C ILE A 259 -9.03 4.84 -12.62
N ASN A 260 -10.16 4.92 -11.95
CA ASN A 260 -10.28 5.70 -10.71
C ASN A 260 -11.29 5.02 -9.78
N ASP A 261 -11.31 5.48 -8.53
CA ASP A 261 -12.33 5.07 -7.59
C ASP A 261 -13.70 5.57 -8.04
N VAL A 262 -14.69 4.70 -7.91
CA VAL A 262 -16.09 5.08 -8.03
C VAL A 262 -16.52 5.55 -6.66
N ASP A 263 -16.38 6.86 -6.40
CA ASP A 263 -17.02 7.46 -5.22
C ASP A 263 -18.51 7.08 -5.21
N PRO A 264 -19.07 6.61 -4.07
CA PRO A 264 -20.49 6.27 -3.96
C PRO A 264 -21.42 7.47 -4.22
#